data_AF-A0AAD2PXB5-F1
#
_entry.id   AF-A0AAD2PXB5-F1
#
_cell.length_a   1.000
_cell.length_b   1.000
_cell.length_c   1.000
_cell.angle_alpha   90.00
_cell.angle_beta   90.00
_cell.angle_gamma   90.00
#
_symmetry.space_group_name_H-M   'P 1'
#
loop_
_entity.id
_entity.type
_entity.pdbx_description
1 polymer ?
#
loop_
_entity_poly.entity_id
_entity_poly.type
_entity_poly.pdbx_seq_one_letter_code
_entity_poly.pdbx_strand_id
1 'polypeptide(L)'
;MGNLLGKEKPLKEVLRENKRTINRAVRELDREKTGLEREEKRLIIEIKQAAKQQQMGTVKILAKDLVRTRQHVTKFIEMRSHLQGCGLKLQTVKSHHAMAEAMKTTAKAMCKMNKAIDVPAINKMMAAFEKENAKTEIMQEIMGDTLDDALADESTEEAEEQVVNQVLDEIGISFGEEMPEALVGAPAVEEKTGPGKVAVEAEVADTALIELEARLNNLKR
;
A
#
# COMPACT_ATOMS: atom_id res chain seq x y z
N MET A 1 -36.70 -3.56 36.43
CA MET A 1 -36.81 -2.36 35.56
C MET A 1 -35.54 -1.55 35.70
N GLY A 2 -34.83 -1.23 34.62
CA GLY A 2 -33.65 -0.37 34.71
C GLY A 2 -32.81 -0.41 33.43
N ASN A 3 -32.69 0.76 32.80
CA ASN A 3 -31.91 1.09 31.59
C ASN A 3 -32.60 0.88 30.23
N LEU A 4 -33.78 1.49 30.05
CA LEU A 4 -34.38 1.76 28.72
C LEU A 4 -34.19 3.21 28.23
N LEU A 5 -33.37 4.02 28.90
CA LEU A 5 -33.15 5.44 28.56
C LEU A 5 -31.67 5.80 28.37
N GLY A 6 -30.90 4.89 27.75
CA GLY A 6 -29.56 5.22 27.26
C GLY A 6 -29.70 5.98 25.95
N LYS A 7 -29.31 7.26 25.91
CA LYS A 7 -29.22 8.03 24.66
C LYS A 7 -28.50 7.20 23.61
N GLU A 8 -29.06 7.08 22.40
CA GLU A 8 -28.40 6.43 21.28
C GLU A 8 -26.98 7.00 21.13
N LYS A 9 -25.97 6.12 21.10
CA LYS A 9 -24.58 6.54 20.98
C LYS A 9 -24.46 7.40 19.71
N PRO A 10 -23.79 8.57 19.76
CA PRO A 10 -23.62 9.40 18.58
C PRO A 10 -22.92 8.60 17.47
N LEU A 11 -23.30 8.81 16.21
CA LEU A 11 -22.80 8.01 15.08
C LEU A 11 -21.27 7.95 15.05
N LYS A 12 -20.60 9.05 15.37
CA LYS A 12 -19.13 9.13 15.47
C LYS A 12 -18.52 8.14 16.48
N GLU A 13 -19.20 7.90 17.60
CA GLU A 13 -18.77 6.94 18.63
C GLU A 13 -19.02 5.50 18.19
N VAL A 14 -20.18 5.21 17.59
CA VAL A 14 -20.50 3.91 16.99
C VAL A 14 -19.49 3.53 15.91
N LEU A 15 -19.15 4.46 15.01
CA LEU A 15 -18.13 4.24 13.96
C LEU A 15 -16.74 3.96 14.56
N ARG A 16 -16.39 4.60 15.68
CA ARG A 16 -15.10 4.38 16.35
C ARG A 16 -15.05 3.03 17.07
N GLU A 17 -16.14 2.64 17.72
CA GLU A 17 -16.30 1.35 18.38
C GLU A 17 -16.24 0.21 17.35
N ASN A 18 -17.02 0.30 16.27
CA ASN A 18 -17.03 -0.69 15.19
C ASN A 18 -15.64 -0.85 14.54
N LYS A 19 -14.91 0.26 14.30
CA LYS A 19 -13.53 0.19 13.78
C LYS A 19 -12.61 -0.58 14.73
N ARG A 20 -12.74 -0.39 16.05
CA ARG A 20 -11.96 -1.12 17.05
C ARG A 20 -12.33 -2.60 17.08
N THR A 21 -13.62 -2.93 16.99
CA THR A 21 -14.10 -4.31 16.96
C THR A 21 -13.58 -5.04 15.71
N ILE A 22 -13.65 -4.41 14.54
CA ILE A 22 -13.08 -4.95 13.30
C ILE A 22 -11.58 -5.20 13.45
N ASN A 23 -10.82 -4.23 13.98
CA ASN A 23 -9.38 -4.39 14.18
C ASN A 23 -9.03 -5.50 15.17
N ARG A 24 -9.85 -5.73 16.20
CA ARG A 24 -9.68 -6.86 17.13
C ARG A 24 -9.92 -8.19 16.42
N ALA A 25 -11.03 -8.29 15.69
CA ALA A 25 -11.38 -9.48 14.91
C ALA A 25 -10.29 -9.82 13.88
N VAL A 26 -9.74 -8.84 13.15
CA VAL A 26 -8.62 -9.07 12.22
C VAL A 26 -7.41 -9.70 12.92
N ARG A 27 -7.04 -9.19 14.11
CA ARG A 27 -5.91 -9.74 14.89
C ARG A 27 -6.18 -11.14 15.41
N GLU A 28 -7.43 -11.43 15.73
CA GLU A 28 -7.87 -12.76 16.17
C GLU A 28 -7.78 -13.76 15.01
N LEU A 29 -8.28 -13.40 13.83
CA LEU A 29 -8.13 -14.21 12.62
C LEU A 29 -6.66 -14.47 12.26
N ASP A 30 -5.78 -13.47 12.39
CA ASP A 30 -4.34 -13.63 12.15
C ASP A 30 -3.69 -14.62 13.13
N ARG A 31 -4.13 -14.63 14.40
CA ARG A 31 -3.66 -15.59 15.40
C ARG A 31 -4.15 -17.00 15.09
N GLU A 32 -5.42 -17.17 14.74
CA GLU A 32 -5.99 -18.46 14.36
C GLU A 32 -5.34 -19.03 13.10
N LYS A 33 -5.14 -18.20 12.07
CA LYS A 33 -4.37 -18.55 10.87
C LYS A 33 -2.97 -19.08 11.22
N THR A 34 -2.25 -18.36 12.08
CA THR A 34 -0.90 -18.78 12.51
C THR A 34 -0.95 -20.11 13.28
N GLY A 35 -2.02 -20.35 14.04
CA GLY A 35 -2.27 -21.64 14.70
C GLY A 35 -2.41 -22.79 13.70
N LEU A 36 -3.26 -22.60 12.68
CA LEU A 36 -3.48 -23.59 11.63
C LEU A 36 -2.23 -23.85 10.77
N GLU A 37 -1.42 -22.82 10.48
CA GLU A 37 -0.15 -23.00 9.77
C GLU A 37 0.86 -23.85 10.56
N ARG A 38 0.85 -23.78 11.90
CA ARG A 38 1.66 -24.67 12.75
C ARG A 38 1.14 -26.09 12.72
N GLU A 39 -0.19 -26.26 12.76
CA GLU A 39 -0.83 -27.57 12.65
C GLU A 39 -0.56 -28.20 11.28
N GLU A 40 -0.58 -27.42 10.20
CA GLU A 40 -0.21 -27.86 8.85
C GLU A 40 1.21 -28.44 8.85
N LYS A 41 2.18 -27.71 9.42
CA LYS A 41 3.58 -28.17 9.53
C LYS A 41 3.68 -29.47 10.34
N ARG A 42 2.92 -29.59 11.43
CA ARG A 42 2.87 -30.80 12.26
C ARG A 42 2.30 -31.99 11.47
N LEU A 43 1.17 -31.82 10.79
CA LEU A 43 0.56 -32.85 9.95
C LEU A 43 1.51 -33.34 8.85
N ILE A 44 2.28 -32.43 8.22
CA ILE A 44 3.30 -32.82 7.23
C ILE A 44 4.37 -33.74 7.84
N ILE A 45 4.82 -33.48 9.07
CA ILE A 45 5.80 -34.32 9.76
C ILE A 45 5.19 -35.69 10.09
N GLU A 46 3.96 -35.72 10.63
CA GLU A 46 3.26 -36.96 10.98
C GLU A 46 2.98 -37.82 9.74
N ILE A 47 2.57 -37.22 8.62
CA ILE A 47 2.38 -37.91 7.33
C ILE A 47 3.70 -38.54 6.85
N LYS A 48 4.82 -37.80 6.92
CA LYS A 48 6.14 -38.32 6.55
C LYS A 48 6.54 -39.51 7.43
N GLN A 49 6.25 -39.45 8.72
CA GLN A 49 6.55 -40.54 9.65
C GLN A 49 5.69 -41.78 9.39
N ALA A 50 4.37 -41.61 9.23
CA ALA A 50 3.45 -42.70 8.93
C ALA A 50 3.75 -43.37 7.57
N ALA A 51 4.19 -42.58 6.58
CA ALA A 51 4.61 -43.09 5.28
C ALA A 51 5.87 -43.98 5.39
N LYS A 52 6.86 -43.59 6.21
CA LYS A 52 8.05 -44.42 6.48
C LYS A 52 7.70 -45.76 7.16
N GLN A 53 6.66 -45.76 7.99
CA GLN A 53 6.14 -46.96 8.67
C GLN A 53 5.20 -47.80 7.78
N GLN A 54 5.02 -47.43 6.51
CA GLN A 54 4.13 -48.09 5.54
C GLN A 54 2.65 -48.17 5.96
N GLN A 55 2.19 -47.30 6.86
CA GLN A 55 0.81 -47.26 7.32
C GLN A 55 -0.09 -46.44 6.39
N MET A 56 -0.41 -46.99 5.22
CA MET A 56 -1.13 -46.28 4.16
C MET A 56 -2.55 -45.83 4.55
N GLY A 57 -3.21 -46.54 5.47
CA GLY A 57 -4.51 -46.12 6.03
C GLY A 57 -4.42 -44.81 6.80
N THR A 58 -3.44 -44.69 7.70
CA THR A 58 -3.16 -43.48 8.50
C THR A 58 -2.75 -42.31 7.60
N VAL A 59 -1.88 -42.55 6.62
CA VAL A 59 -1.45 -41.54 5.64
C VAL A 59 -2.64 -40.93 4.90
N LYS A 60 -3.61 -41.76 4.46
CA LYS A 60 -4.80 -41.28 3.75
C LYS A 60 -5.70 -40.41 4.62
N ILE A 61 -5.82 -40.71 5.92
CA ILE A 61 -6.61 -39.91 6.87
C ILE A 61 -5.92 -38.56 7.11
N LEU A 62 -4.64 -38.59 7.50
CA LEU A 62 -3.86 -37.36 7.77
C LEU A 62 -3.74 -36.45 6.54
N ALA A 63 -3.64 -37.02 5.34
CA ALA A 63 -3.63 -36.24 4.11
C ALA A 63 -4.95 -35.49 3.85
N LYS A 64 -6.10 -36.09 4.21
CA LYS A 64 -7.39 -35.39 4.13
C LYS A 64 -7.45 -34.24 5.13
N ASP A 65 -6.94 -34.45 6.33
CA ASP A 65 -6.89 -33.39 7.35
C ASP A 65 -5.95 -32.25 6.93
N LEU A 66 -4.81 -32.56 6.30
CA LEU A 66 -3.92 -31.55 5.72
C LEU A 66 -4.63 -30.67 4.68
N VAL A 67 -5.40 -31.28 3.77
CA VAL A 67 -6.17 -30.53 2.75
C VAL A 67 -7.24 -29.65 3.41
N ARG A 68 -7.94 -30.16 4.44
CA ARG A 68 -8.91 -29.36 5.20
C ARG A 68 -8.25 -28.19 5.89
N THR A 69 -7.12 -28.39 6.57
CA THR A 69 -6.37 -27.32 7.23
C THR A 69 -5.96 -26.23 6.24
N ARG A 70 -5.46 -26.60 5.06
CA ARG A 70 -5.15 -25.64 3.99
C ARG A 70 -6.36 -24.84 3.52
N GLN A 71 -7.50 -25.51 3.32
CA GLN A 71 -8.76 -24.83 2.96
C GLN A 71 -9.19 -23.83 4.05
N HIS A 72 -9.04 -24.19 5.32
CA HIS A 72 -9.31 -23.28 6.43
C HIS A 72 -8.36 -22.07 6.42
N VAL A 73 -7.05 -22.27 6.21
CA VAL A 73 -6.08 -21.17 6.09
C VAL A 73 -6.49 -20.19 4.98
N THR A 74 -6.86 -20.68 3.80
CA THR A 74 -7.35 -19.83 2.69
C THR A 74 -8.61 -19.06 3.11
N LYS A 75 -9.56 -19.74 3.76
CA LYS A 75 -10.80 -19.11 4.23
C LYS A 75 -10.54 -18.02 5.28
N PHE A 76 -9.54 -18.19 6.15
CA PHE A 76 -9.12 -17.15 7.10
C PHE A 76 -8.53 -15.92 6.39
N ILE A 77 -7.77 -16.11 5.31
CA ILE A 77 -7.25 -15.01 4.48
C ILE A 77 -8.40 -14.24 3.81
N GLU A 78 -9.39 -14.96 3.25
CA GLU A 78 -10.59 -14.36 2.67
C GLU A 78 -11.39 -13.56 3.70
N MET A 79 -11.65 -14.13 4.88
CA MET A 79 -12.37 -13.46 5.97
C MET A 79 -11.63 -12.20 6.45
N ARG A 80 -10.29 -12.25 6.57
CA ARG A 80 -9.48 -11.08 6.89
C ARG A 80 -9.67 -9.98 5.84
N SER A 81 -9.60 -10.33 4.56
CA SER A 81 -9.80 -9.37 3.46
C SER A 81 -11.20 -8.74 3.51
N HIS A 82 -12.23 -9.54 3.77
CA HIS A 82 -13.60 -9.03 3.96
C HIS A 82 -13.70 -8.05 5.14
N LEU A 83 -13.10 -8.36 6.30
CA LEU A 83 -13.07 -7.44 7.44
C LEU A 83 -12.30 -6.16 7.16
N GLN A 84 -11.17 -6.24 6.45
CA GLN A 84 -10.42 -5.06 6.01
C GLN A 84 -11.27 -4.20 5.06
N GLY A 85 -11.96 -4.81 4.10
CA GLY A 85 -12.91 -4.13 3.21
C GLY A 85 -14.05 -3.45 3.98
N CYS A 86 -14.63 -4.11 4.99
CA CYS A 86 -15.61 -3.49 5.89
C CYS A 86 -15.02 -2.31 6.67
N GLY A 87 -13.75 -2.40 7.10
CA GLY A 87 -13.03 -1.31 7.76
C GLY A 87 -12.85 -0.07 6.85
N LEU A 88 -12.55 -0.29 5.57
CA LEU A 88 -12.47 0.78 4.57
C LEU A 88 -13.85 1.42 4.32
N LYS A 89 -14.89 0.62 4.13
CA LYS A 89 -16.28 1.12 4.00
C LYS A 89 -16.68 1.96 5.21
N LEU A 90 -16.34 1.53 6.41
CA LEU A 90 -16.60 2.27 7.65
C LEU A 90 -15.85 3.61 7.70
N GLN A 91 -14.61 3.65 7.18
CA GLN A 91 -13.84 4.88 7.05
C GLN A 91 -14.50 5.85 6.05
N THR A 92 -14.99 5.35 4.92
CA THR A 92 -15.77 6.15 3.95
C THR A 92 -17.02 6.74 4.60
N VAL A 93 -17.78 5.93 5.37
CA VAL A 93 -18.95 6.42 6.12
C VAL A 93 -18.57 7.53 7.11
N LYS A 94 -17.42 7.41 7.80
CA LYS A 94 -16.94 8.46 8.70
C LYS A 94 -16.65 9.78 7.97
N SER A 95 -16.01 9.71 6.80
CA SER A 95 -15.74 10.90 5.98
C SER A 95 -17.04 11.53 5.46
N HIS A 96 -18.00 10.71 4.99
CA HIS A 96 -19.32 11.20 4.60
C HIS A 96 -20.06 11.86 5.75
N HIS A 97 -20.00 11.31 6.97
CA HIS A 97 -20.60 11.96 8.13
C HIS A 97 -19.98 13.33 8.42
N ALA A 98 -18.64 13.44 8.38
CA ALA A 98 -17.97 14.72 8.60
C ALA A 98 -18.34 15.76 7.52
N MET A 99 -18.44 15.33 6.26
CA MET A 99 -18.92 16.16 5.15
C MET A 99 -20.38 16.59 5.36
N ALA A 100 -21.27 15.68 5.76
CA ALA A 100 -22.66 16.00 6.06
C ALA A 100 -22.79 16.98 7.24
N GLU A 101 -21.93 16.86 8.26
CA GLU A 101 -21.88 17.78 9.39
C GLU A 101 -21.42 19.19 8.97
N ALA A 102 -20.39 19.29 8.12
CA ALA A 102 -19.93 20.56 7.55
C ALA A 102 -20.97 21.18 6.59
N MET A 103 -21.60 20.37 5.73
CA MET A 103 -22.69 20.85 4.86
C MET A 103 -23.87 21.36 5.69
N LYS A 104 -24.18 20.73 6.83
CA LYS A 104 -25.23 21.19 7.75
C LYS A 104 -24.89 22.54 8.38
N THR A 105 -23.63 22.81 8.74
CA THR A 105 -23.23 24.11 9.27
C THR A 105 -23.21 25.18 8.18
N THR A 106 -22.70 24.87 6.99
CA THR A 106 -22.72 25.77 5.83
C THR A 106 -24.15 26.08 5.38
N ALA A 107 -25.04 25.10 5.32
CA ALA A 107 -26.45 25.32 5.01
C ALA A 107 -27.12 26.23 6.05
N LYS A 108 -26.83 26.06 7.33
CA LYS A 108 -27.30 26.98 8.38
C LYS A 108 -26.74 28.39 8.20
N ALA A 109 -25.46 28.54 7.84
CA ALA A 109 -24.85 29.82 7.55
C ALA A 109 -25.47 30.47 6.31
N MET A 110 -25.69 29.73 5.24
CA MET A 110 -26.41 30.18 4.05
C MET A 110 -27.86 30.56 4.35
N CYS A 111 -28.59 29.83 5.20
CA CYS A 111 -29.93 30.22 5.62
C CYS A 111 -29.93 31.53 6.42
N LYS A 112 -28.91 31.77 7.26
CA LYS A 112 -28.74 33.04 7.98
C LYS A 112 -28.34 34.16 7.03
N MET A 113 -27.43 33.88 6.09
CA MET A 113 -26.99 34.82 5.05
C MET A 113 -28.16 35.20 4.15
N ASN A 114 -28.98 34.26 3.70
CA ASN A 114 -30.19 34.54 2.91
C ASN A 114 -31.21 35.41 3.66
N LYS A 115 -31.23 35.35 5.00
CA LYS A 115 -32.07 36.23 5.83
C LYS A 115 -31.44 37.62 6.08
N ALA A 116 -30.12 37.72 6.00
CA ALA A 116 -29.35 38.94 6.27
C ALA A 116 -28.91 39.67 4.99
N ILE A 117 -29.01 39.01 3.84
CA ILE A 117 -28.79 39.61 2.52
C ILE A 117 -29.98 40.51 2.22
N ASP A 118 -29.69 41.80 2.17
CA ASP A 118 -30.57 42.82 1.62
C ASP A 118 -30.22 42.99 0.14
N VAL A 119 -31.20 42.81 -0.76
CA VAL A 119 -31.03 42.85 -2.23
C VAL A 119 -30.30 44.12 -2.74
N PRO A 120 -30.47 45.32 -2.15
CA PRO A 120 -29.72 46.52 -2.53
C PRO A 120 -28.22 46.46 -2.24
N ALA A 121 -27.79 45.73 -1.20
CA ALA A 121 -26.38 45.59 -0.86
C ALA A 121 -25.64 44.71 -1.87
N ILE A 122 -26.32 43.71 -2.46
CA ILE A 122 -25.77 42.89 -3.54
C ILE A 122 -25.48 43.73 -4.78
N ASN A 123 -26.38 44.64 -5.18
CA ASN A 123 -26.13 45.49 -6.35
C ASN A 123 -24.90 46.39 -6.16
N LYS A 124 -24.70 46.91 -4.94
CA LYS A 124 -23.51 47.71 -4.60
C LYS A 124 -22.23 46.86 -4.52
N MET A 125 -22.34 45.63 -4.04
CA MET A 125 -21.23 44.68 -3.98
C MET A 125 -20.85 44.14 -5.37
N MET A 126 -21.82 43.90 -6.26
CA MET A 126 -21.59 43.56 -7.67
C MET A 126 -20.84 44.69 -8.40
N ALA A 127 -21.26 45.94 -8.22
CA ALA A 127 -20.55 47.09 -8.80
C ALA A 127 -19.12 47.27 -8.23
N ALA A 128 -18.92 46.98 -6.94
CA ALA A 128 -17.59 47.00 -6.32
C ALA A 128 -16.71 45.83 -6.79
N PHE A 129 -17.31 44.63 -6.94
CA PHE A 129 -16.64 43.44 -7.44
C PHE A 129 -16.24 43.60 -8.90
N GLU A 130 -17.10 44.12 -9.78
CA GLU A 130 -16.74 44.44 -11.17
C GLU A 130 -15.56 45.42 -11.22
N LYS A 131 -15.55 46.44 -10.35
CA LYS A 131 -14.46 47.41 -10.27
C LYS A 131 -13.14 46.79 -9.76
N GLU A 132 -13.20 45.90 -8.78
CA GLU A 132 -12.03 45.23 -8.21
C GLU A 132 -11.51 44.09 -9.09
N ASN A 133 -12.42 43.38 -9.77
CA ASN A 133 -12.08 42.35 -10.74
C ASN A 133 -11.44 42.99 -11.97
N ALA A 134 -11.96 44.11 -12.49
CA ALA A 134 -11.29 44.89 -13.53
C ALA A 134 -9.91 45.42 -13.09
N LYS A 135 -9.78 45.84 -11.83
CA LYS A 135 -8.48 46.25 -11.28
C LYS A 135 -7.51 45.06 -11.19
N THR A 136 -8.00 43.88 -10.84
CA THR A 136 -7.21 42.65 -10.72
C THR A 136 -6.83 42.11 -12.10
N GLU A 137 -7.71 42.22 -13.08
CA GLU A 137 -7.44 41.88 -14.48
C GLU A 137 -6.35 42.79 -15.05
N ILE A 138 -6.44 44.10 -14.83
CA ILE A 138 -5.35 45.04 -15.17
C ILE A 138 -4.07 44.71 -14.40
N MET A 139 -4.17 44.32 -13.13
CA MET A 139 -3.00 43.96 -12.32
C MET A 139 -2.39 42.63 -12.77
N GLN A 140 -3.19 41.67 -13.25
CA GLN A 140 -2.75 40.39 -13.83
C GLN A 140 -2.20 40.57 -15.23
N GLU A 141 -2.71 41.51 -16.02
CA GLU A 141 -2.11 41.90 -17.31
C GLU A 141 -0.72 42.49 -17.08
N ILE A 142 -0.59 43.45 -16.15
CA ILE A 142 0.70 44.05 -15.79
C ILE A 142 1.63 43.02 -15.11
N MET A 143 1.10 42.16 -14.25
CA MET A 143 1.91 41.17 -13.53
C MET A 143 2.30 39.99 -14.43
N GLY A 144 1.43 39.54 -15.33
CA GLY A 144 1.68 38.53 -16.35
C GLY A 144 2.79 38.97 -17.30
N ASP A 145 2.73 40.20 -17.79
CA ASP A 145 3.80 40.77 -18.63
C ASP A 145 5.14 40.87 -17.87
N THR A 146 5.14 41.09 -16.55
CA THR A 146 6.38 41.13 -15.74
C THR A 146 6.89 39.77 -15.27
N LEU A 147 6.02 38.75 -15.19
CA LEU A 147 6.38 37.39 -14.79
C LEU A 147 6.80 36.54 -15.99
N ASP A 148 6.16 36.71 -17.15
CA ASP A 148 6.58 36.04 -18.39
C ASP A 148 7.98 36.51 -18.84
N ASP A 149 8.32 37.79 -18.64
CA ASP A 149 9.67 38.33 -18.93
C ASP A 149 10.72 37.88 -17.89
N ALA A 150 10.30 37.32 -16.74
CA ALA A 150 11.18 36.82 -15.67
C ALA A 150 11.25 35.28 -15.59
N LEU A 151 10.30 34.55 -16.16
CA LEU A 151 10.21 33.07 -16.13
C LEU A 151 10.54 32.39 -17.46
N ALA A 152 10.80 33.14 -18.53
CA ALA A 152 11.20 32.56 -19.83
C ALA A 152 12.55 31.80 -19.82
N ASP A 153 13.24 31.69 -18.67
CA ASP A 153 14.57 31.04 -18.57
C ASP A 153 14.65 29.85 -17.59
N GLU A 154 13.63 29.54 -16.77
CA GLU A 154 13.72 28.39 -15.83
C GLU A 154 12.35 27.77 -15.48
N SER A 155 11.93 26.74 -16.21
CA SER A 155 11.27 25.58 -15.57
C SER A 155 11.34 24.33 -16.44
N THR A 156 12.22 23.45 -16.00
CA THR A 156 12.60 22.11 -16.42
C THR A 156 11.48 21.07 -16.35
N GLU A 157 11.13 20.47 -17.49
CA GLU A 157 10.42 19.18 -17.58
C GLU A 157 11.28 18.00 -17.06
N GLU A 158 12.60 18.17 -16.96
CA GLU A 158 13.55 17.12 -16.56
C GLU A 158 13.44 16.68 -15.08
N ALA A 159 12.83 17.49 -14.22
CA ALA A 159 12.70 17.18 -12.79
C ALA A 159 11.56 16.20 -12.48
N GLU A 160 10.52 16.13 -13.32
CA GLU A 160 9.37 15.26 -13.09
C GLU A 160 9.66 13.81 -13.51
N GLU A 161 10.42 13.61 -14.59
CA GLU A 161 10.80 12.28 -15.08
C GLU A 161 11.72 11.53 -14.10
N GLN A 162 12.58 12.24 -13.37
CA GLN A 162 13.46 11.64 -12.36
C GLN A 162 12.69 11.07 -11.17
N VAL A 163 11.62 11.72 -10.73
CA VAL A 163 10.79 11.25 -9.60
C VAL A 163 9.99 10.00 -9.97
N VAL A 164 9.53 9.91 -11.22
CA VAL A 164 8.79 8.73 -11.72
C VAL A 164 9.73 7.52 -11.84
N ASN A 165 10.94 7.69 -12.37
CA ASN A 165 11.92 6.60 -12.47
C ASN A 165 12.35 6.06 -11.10
N GLN A 166 12.50 6.93 -10.09
CA GLN A 166 12.88 6.52 -8.74
C GLN A 166 11.80 5.69 -8.03
N VAL A 167 10.52 5.98 -8.28
CA VAL A 167 9.39 5.20 -7.75
C VAL A 167 9.25 3.84 -8.47
N LEU A 168 9.59 3.77 -9.76
CA LEU A 168 9.58 2.52 -10.52
C LEU A 168 10.70 1.56 -10.10
N ASP A 169 11.88 2.11 -9.78
CA ASP A 169 13.02 1.33 -9.25
C ASP A 169 12.76 0.79 -7.83
N GLU A 170 12.09 1.56 -6.96
CA GLU A 170 11.76 1.14 -5.58
C GLU A 170 10.69 0.03 -5.50
N ILE A 171 9.83 -0.11 -6.50
CA ILE A 171 8.75 -1.12 -6.53
C ILE A 171 9.21 -2.47 -7.11
N GLY A 172 10.42 -2.54 -7.68
CA GLY A 172 11.08 -3.81 -8.02
C GLY A 172 10.36 -4.64 -9.10
N ILE A 173 9.73 -3.99 -10.08
CA ILE A 173 9.24 -4.66 -11.30
C ILE A 173 10.37 -4.63 -12.35
N SER A 174 11.46 -5.34 -12.08
CA SER A 174 12.28 -5.89 -13.16
C SER A 174 11.54 -7.11 -13.69
N PHE A 175 10.70 -6.91 -14.72
CA PHE A 175 10.21 -8.04 -15.50
C PHE A 175 11.45 -8.65 -16.16
N GLY A 176 11.91 -9.77 -15.61
CA GLY A 176 12.94 -10.59 -16.20
C GLY A 176 12.45 -11.14 -17.54
N GLU A 177 12.66 -10.39 -18.61
CA GLU A 177 12.93 -10.95 -19.92
C GLU A 177 14.38 -11.41 -19.90
N GLU A 178 14.59 -12.68 -19.53
CA GLU A 178 15.69 -13.51 -20.01
C GLU A 178 15.42 -14.96 -19.60
N MET A 179 14.48 -15.59 -20.30
CA MET A 179 14.62 -17.00 -20.64
C MET A 179 14.73 -17.10 -22.16
N PRO A 180 15.86 -17.60 -22.69
CA PRO A 180 15.84 -18.44 -23.86
C PRO A 180 16.06 -19.90 -23.49
N GLU A 181 15.30 -20.72 -24.19
CA GLU A 181 15.23 -22.17 -24.19
C GLU A 181 16.55 -22.88 -24.54
N ALA A 182 16.49 -24.20 -24.35
CA ALA A 182 17.26 -25.25 -25.03
C ALA A 182 18.53 -25.76 -24.33
N LEU A 183 18.29 -26.65 -23.37
CA LEU A 183 19.06 -27.88 -23.21
C LEU A 183 19.06 -28.68 -24.53
N VAL A 184 20.09 -28.51 -25.37
CA VAL A 184 20.55 -29.55 -26.31
C VAL A 184 22.08 -29.48 -26.40
N GLY A 185 22.74 -30.59 -26.07
CA GLY A 185 24.14 -30.85 -26.44
C GLY A 185 25.09 -31.05 -25.25
N ALA A 186 25.14 -32.27 -24.74
CA ALA A 186 26.36 -32.80 -24.09
C ALA A 186 27.51 -32.82 -25.13
N PRO A 187 28.81 -32.83 -24.73
CA PRO A 187 29.36 -33.99 -24.02
C PRO A 187 30.31 -33.67 -22.85
N ALA A 188 30.33 -34.64 -21.92
CA ALA A 188 31.46 -35.29 -21.25
C ALA A 188 32.67 -34.43 -20.80
N VAL A 189 33.21 -34.55 -19.58
CA VAL A 189 33.90 -35.74 -19.05
C VAL A 189 34.17 -35.53 -17.54
N GLU A 190 33.88 -36.60 -16.77
CA GLU A 190 34.51 -37.14 -15.53
C GLU A 190 35.03 -36.20 -14.42
N GLU A 191 34.56 -36.28 -13.17
CA GLU A 191 34.66 -37.35 -12.13
C GLU A 191 35.72 -36.96 -11.07
N LYS A 192 35.26 -36.73 -9.81
CA LYS A 192 35.74 -37.34 -8.55
C LYS A 192 35.74 -36.42 -7.31
N THR A 193 34.98 -36.90 -6.32
CA THR A 193 35.25 -36.96 -4.86
C THR A 193 35.46 -35.67 -4.05
N GLY A 194 34.58 -35.42 -3.07
CA GLY A 194 34.82 -34.49 -1.95
C GLY A 194 35.81 -35.06 -0.90
N PRO A 195 35.83 -34.62 0.38
CA PRO A 195 35.10 -33.51 1.05
C PRO A 195 35.97 -32.60 1.97
N GLY A 196 35.45 -31.42 2.39
CA GLY A 196 35.69 -30.87 3.75
C GLY A 196 36.46 -29.55 3.94
N LYS A 197 35.75 -28.61 4.60
CA LYS A 197 36.17 -27.68 5.69
C LYS A 197 37.05 -26.41 5.45
N VAL A 198 36.38 -25.27 5.66
CA VAL A 198 36.69 -24.06 6.51
C VAL A 198 37.77 -23.05 6.10
N ALA A 199 37.37 -21.76 6.12
CA ALA A 199 38.13 -20.49 6.02
C ALA A 199 38.70 -20.20 4.60
N VAL A 200 38.48 -19.04 3.98
CA VAL A 200 39.02 -17.71 4.33
C VAL A 200 38.13 -16.61 3.71
N GLU A 201 37.70 -15.66 4.53
CA GLU A 201 36.79 -14.55 4.21
C GLU A 201 37.56 -13.23 3.96
N ALA A 202 38.78 -13.29 3.40
CA ALA A 202 39.69 -12.14 3.35
C ALA A 202 40.28 -11.77 1.98
N GLU A 203 40.03 -12.52 0.90
CA GLU A 203 40.63 -12.24 -0.43
C GLU A 203 39.70 -11.52 -1.43
N VAL A 204 38.42 -11.32 -1.11
CA VAL A 204 37.44 -10.73 -2.05
C VAL A 204 37.46 -9.18 -2.05
N ALA A 205 38.00 -8.57 -1.00
CA ALA A 205 38.07 -7.11 -0.89
C ALA A 205 39.18 -6.49 -1.76
N ASP A 206 40.32 -7.18 -1.90
CA ASP A 206 41.47 -6.64 -2.66
C ASP A 206 41.26 -6.72 -4.17
N THR A 207 40.54 -7.73 -4.67
CA THR A 207 40.23 -7.85 -6.11
C THR A 207 39.22 -6.79 -6.57
N ALA A 208 38.23 -6.45 -5.74
CA ALA A 208 37.26 -5.41 -6.04
C ALA A 208 37.89 -4.00 -6.09
N LEU A 209 38.88 -3.71 -5.23
CA LEU A 209 39.60 -2.45 -5.24
C LEU A 209 40.50 -2.30 -6.47
N ILE A 210 41.17 -3.38 -6.89
CA ILE A 210 42.00 -3.40 -8.12
C ILE A 210 41.14 -3.21 -9.38
N GLU A 211 39.93 -3.78 -9.42
CA GLU A 211 39.02 -3.64 -10.56
C GLU A 211 38.40 -2.22 -10.64
N LEU A 212 38.19 -1.57 -9.49
CA LEU A 212 37.74 -0.17 -9.41
C LEU A 212 38.83 0.82 -9.83
N GLU A 213 40.09 0.59 -9.47
CA GLU A 213 41.22 1.41 -9.92
C GLU A 213 41.47 1.28 -11.44
N ALA A 214 41.26 0.09 -12.01
CA ALA A 214 41.34 -0.12 -13.45
C ALA A 214 40.22 0.60 -14.22
N ARG A 215 38.98 0.63 -13.67
CA ARG A 215 37.87 1.40 -14.25
C ARG A 215 38.08 2.91 -14.14
N LEU A 216 38.68 3.41 -13.05
CA LEU A 216 39.01 4.83 -12.87
C LEU A 216 40.07 5.33 -13.85
N ASN A 217 41.07 4.50 -14.18
CA ASN A 217 42.11 4.86 -15.14
C ASN A 217 41.63 4.90 -16.60
N ASN A 218 40.59 4.13 -16.94
CA ASN A 218 39.97 4.19 -18.28
C ASN A 218 39.09 5.42 -18.50
N LEU A 219 38.71 6.16 -17.45
CA LEU A 219 37.93 7.41 -17.54
C LEU A 219 38.79 8.67 -17.55
N LYS A 220 40.11 8.55 -17.33
CA LYS A 220 41.07 9.68 -17.33
C LYS A 220 41.92 9.75 -18.61
N ARG A 221 41.46 9.17 -19.71
CA ARG A 221 42.16 9.21 -21.00
C ARG A 221 41.31 9.81 -22.10
#